data_AF-A0A7Y9FM32-F1
#
_entry.id   AF-A0A7Y9FM32-F1
#
_cell.length_a   1.000
_cell.length_b   1.000
_cell.length_c   1.000
_cell.angle_alpha   90.00
_cell.angle_beta   90.00
_cell.angle_gamma   90.00
#
_symmetry.space_group_name_H-M   'P 1'
#
loop_
_entity.id
_entity.type
_entity.pdbx_description
1 polymer ?
#
loop_
_entity_poly.entity_id
_entity_poly.type
_entity_poly.pdbx_seq_one_letter_code
_entity_poly.pdbx_strand_id
1 'polypeptide(L)'
;MNLLLLLSALLSALTGGTSAMRTPAAAHAVASAAAMVEARAIPARVASRPPQALPSLDVVASGVVTAAPAVAPTEPLYARRRRE
;
A
#
# COMPACT_ATOMS: atom_id res chain seq x y z
N MET A 1 -6.18 49.12 -6.00
CA MET A 1 -5.48 47.84 -5.81
C MET A 1 -4.73 47.71 -4.47
N ASN A 2 -4.82 48.68 -3.53
CA ASN A 2 -4.09 48.66 -2.26
C ASN A 2 -4.94 48.28 -1.03
N LEU A 3 -6.26 48.43 -1.12
CA LEU A 3 -7.17 48.23 0.02
C LEU A 3 -7.29 46.74 0.40
N LEU A 4 -7.32 45.87 -0.61
CA LEU A 4 -7.30 44.42 -0.40
C LEU A 4 -5.99 43.96 0.26
N LEU A 5 -4.84 44.50 -0.16
CA LEU A 5 -3.54 44.18 0.44
C LEU A 5 -3.44 44.62 1.91
N LEU A 6 -3.99 45.80 2.23
CA LEU A 6 -4.08 46.31 3.60
C LEU A 6 -4.98 45.44 4.49
N LEU A 7 -6.13 45.01 3.97
CA LEU A 7 -7.04 44.12 4.69
C LEU A 7 -6.42 42.72 4.89
N SER A 8 -5.72 42.18 3.90
CA SER A 8 -4.99 40.92 4.02
C SER A 8 -3.89 41.00 5.07
N ALA A 9 -3.12 42.10 5.08
CA ALA A 9 -2.06 42.32 6.06
C ALA A 9 -2.62 42.47 7.50
N LEU A 10 -3.73 43.20 7.66
CA LEU A 10 -4.40 43.38 8.94
C LEU A 10 -4.95 42.05 9.48
N LEU A 11 -5.59 41.26 8.61
CA LEU A 11 -6.14 39.95 8.98
C LEU A 11 -5.02 38.96 9.36
N SER A 12 -3.88 39.01 8.65
CA SER A 12 -2.69 38.20 8.95
C SER A 12 -2.05 38.61 10.28
N ALA A 13 -1.96 39.90 10.60
CA ALA A 13 -1.45 40.36 11.90
C ALA A 13 -2.37 39.95 13.06
N LEU A 14 -3.68 40.05 12.89
CA LEU A 14 -4.67 39.71 13.93
C LEU A 14 -4.75 38.20 14.18
N THR A 15 -4.62 37.37 13.13
CA THR A 15 -4.63 35.91 13.25
C THR A 15 -3.25 35.32 13.59
N GLY A 16 -2.16 35.95 13.15
CA GLY A 16 -0.79 35.54 13.47
C GLY A 16 -0.40 35.77 14.92
N GLY A 17 -0.91 36.83 15.57
CA GLY A 17 -0.61 37.16 16.96
C GLY A 17 -1.30 36.25 17.99
N THR A 18 -2.50 35.75 17.69
CA THR A 18 -3.24 34.87 18.62
C THR A 18 -2.72 33.44 18.62
N SER A 19 -2.05 33.00 17.54
CA SER A 19 -1.42 31.67 17.45
C SER A 19 -0.06 31.60 18.15
N ALA A 20 0.62 32.74 18.33
CA ALA A 20 1.90 32.83 19.01
C ALA A 20 1.82 32.55 20.53
N MET A 21 0.64 32.61 21.15
CA MET A 21 0.47 32.38 22.59
C MET A 21 0.35 30.90 22.99
N ARG A 22 0.30 29.96 22.03
CA ARG A 22 0.10 28.52 22.33
C ARG A 22 1.05 27.53 21.68
N THR A 23 2.09 27.97 20.98
CA THR A 23 3.02 27.00 20.38
C THR A 23 4.47 27.45 20.51
N PRO A 24 5.39 26.56 20.95
CA PRO A 24 6.82 26.77 20.81
C PRO A 24 7.21 26.58 19.33
N ALA A 25 6.76 27.47 18.46
CA ALA A 25 6.97 27.38 17.01
C ALA A 25 8.47 27.41 16.64
N ALA A 26 9.29 28.12 17.43
CA ALA A 26 10.73 28.18 17.23
C ALA A 26 11.44 26.83 17.45
N ALA A 27 11.02 26.06 18.47
CA ALA A 27 11.61 24.74 18.75
C ALA A 27 11.23 23.71 17.68
N HIS A 28 9.98 23.76 17.18
CA HIS A 28 9.53 22.90 16.09
C HIS A 28 10.18 23.23 14.74
N ALA A 29 10.46 24.52 14.46
CA ALA A 29 11.14 24.93 13.23
C ALA A 29 12.60 24.46 13.18
N VAL A 30 13.31 24.47 14.31
CA VAL A 30 14.68 23.95 14.40
C VAL A 30 14.67 22.42 14.32
N ALA A 31 13.72 21.75 14.99
CA ALA A 31 13.58 20.30 14.91
C ALA A 31 13.21 19.82 13.50
N SER A 32 12.34 20.53 12.77
CA SER A 32 12.00 20.19 11.40
C SER A 32 13.16 20.45 10.43
N ALA A 33 13.90 21.56 10.60
CA ALA A 33 15.10 21.83 9.83
C ALA A 33 16.19 20.77 10.07
N ALA A 34 16.41 20.36 11.32
CA ALA A 34 17.35 19.28 11.66
C ALA A 34 16.91 17.93 11.05
N ALA A 35 15.63 17.58 11.15
CA ALA A 35 15.08 16.37 10.54
C ALA A 35 15.20 16.36 9.01
N MET A 36 15.03 17.51 8.36
CA MET A 36 15.22 17.65 6.90
C MET A 36 16.69 17.48 6.49
N VAL A 37 17.63 18.01 7.29
CA VAL A 37 19.07 17.84 7.05
C VAL A 37 19.48 16.37 7.25
N GLU A 38 18.97 15.71 8.28
CA GLU A 38 19.21 14.30 8.54
C GLU A 38 18.60 13.39 7.44
N ALA A 39 17.38 13.69 7.00
CA ALA A 39 16.75 13.01 5.86
C ALA A 39 17.52 13.21 4.54
N ARG A 40 18.21 14.35 4.36
CA ARG A 40 19.09 14.60 3.20
C ARG A 40 20.40 13.82 3.29
N ALA A 41 20.85 13.48 4.49
CA ALA A 41 22.07 12.69 4.73
C ALA A 41 21.84 11.18 4.63
N ILE A 42 20.61 10.72 4.87
CA ILE A 42 20.23 9.31 4.71
C ILE A 42 19.92 9.07 3.22
N PRO A 43 20.74 8.31 2.47
CA PRO A 43 20.36 7.93 1.13
C PRO A 43 19.04 7.15 1.20
N ALA A 44 18.05 7.59 0.43
CA ALA A 44 16.77 6.90 0.32
C ALA A 44 17.03 5.46 -0.12
N ARG A 45 17.04 4.52 0.84
CA ARG A 45 17.08 3.09 0.54
C ARG A 45 15.72 2.74 -0.02
N VAL A 46 15.61 2.78 -1.35
CA VAL A 46 14.48 2.22 -2.05
C VAL A 46 14.49 0.72 -1.76
N ALA A 47 13.57 0.26 -0.93
CA ALA A 47 13.36 -1.16 -0.72
C ALA A 47 12.92 -1.77 -2.07
N SER A 48 13.84 -2.44 -2.76
CA SER A 48 13.51 -3.16 -3.98
C SER A 48 12.71 -4.41 -3.59
N ARG A 49 11.43 -4.46 -3.94
CA ARG A 49 10.65 -5.69 -3.81
C ARG A 49 11.26 -6.73 -4.75
N PRO A 50 11.58 -7.95 -4.28
CA PRO A 50 11.99 -9.02 -5.17
C PRO A 50 10.90 -9.24 -6.23
N PRO A 51 11.24 -9.28 -7.53
CA PRO A 51 10.25 -9.59 -8.54
C PRO A 51 9.69 -10.99 -8.29
N GLN A 52 8.39 -11.10 -8.07
CA GLN A 52 7.71 -12.39 -8.09
C GLN A 52 7.60 -12.83 -9.55
N ALA A 53 8.49 -13.74 -9.97
CA ALA A 53 8.37 -14.39 -11.27
C ALA A 53 7.18 -15.36 -11.21
N LEU A 54 6.12 -15.05 -11.94
CA LEU A 54 5.01 -15.99 -12.17
C LEU A 54 5.38 -16.90 -13.34
N PRO A 55 5.05 -18.21 -13.29
CA PRO A 55 5.26 -19.10 -14.41
C PRO A 55 4.41 -18.65 -15.60
N SER A 56 4.94 -18.80 -16.81
CA SER A 56 4.23 -18.54 -18.05
C SER A 56 3.18 -19.62 -18.33
N LEU A 57 2.16 -19.29 -19.12
CA LEU A 57 1.00 -20.17 -19.37
C LEU A 57 1.39 -21.49 -20.05
N ASP A 58 2.45 -21.48 -20.87
CA ASP A 58 3.02 -22.68 -21.51
C ASP A 58 3.62 -23.65 -20.47
N VAL A 59 4.34 -23.14 -19.47
CA VAL A 59 4.90 -23.94 -18.38
C VAL A 59 3.77 -24.59 -17.57
N VAL A 60 2.71 -23.83 -17.26
CA VAL A 60 1.54 -24.36 -16.55
C VAL A 60 0.80 -25.41 -17.39
N ALA A 61 0.64 -25.17 -18.69
CA ALA A 61 -0.03 -26.10 -19.59
C ALA A 61 0.76 -27.40 -19.82
N SER A 62 2.10 -27.34 -19.79
CA SER A 62 2.98 -28.50 -19.84
C SER A 62 3.08 -29.25 -18.50
N GLY A 63 2.54 -28.66 -17.42
CA GLY A 63 2.56 -29.18 -16.07
C GLY A 63 1.73 -30.44 -15.94
N VAL A 64 2.39 -31.57 -16.17
CA VAL A 64 2.05 -32.93 -15.71
C VAL A 64 0.61 -33.34 -15.99
N VAL A 65 0.43 -34.17 -17.02
CA VAL A 65 -0.71 -35.09 -17.08
C VAL A 65 -0.60 -36.01 -15.86
N THR A 66 -1.23 -35.64 -14.76
CA THR A 66 -1.37 -36.54 -13.61
C THR A 66 -2.19 -37.71 -14.10
N ALA A 67 -1.57 -38.89 -14.18
CA ALA A 67 -2.28 -40.12 -14.49
C ALA A 67 -3.45 -40.23 -13.50
N ALA A 68 -4.68 -40.14 -14.01
CA ALA A 68 -5.85 -40.33 -13.18
C ALA A 68 -5.80 -41.77 -12.62
N PRO A 69 -6.05 -41.99 -11.32
CA PRO A 69 -6.12 -43.34 -10.79
C PRO A 69 -7.21 -44.09 -11.55
N ALA A 70 -6.87 -45.27 -12.08
CA ALA A 70 -7.82 -46.12 -12.77
C ALA A 70 -8.94 -46.54 -11.78
N VAL A 71 -10.16 -46.04 -12.01
CA VAL A 71 -11.34 -46.47 -11.25
C VAL A 71 -11.87 -47.72 -11.92
N ALA A 72 -11.85 -48.85 -11.21
CA ALA A 72 -12.47 -50.09 -11.69
C ALA A 72 -13.99 -49.86 -11.89
N PRO A 73 -14.61 -50.45 -12.92
CA PRO A 73 -16.05 -50.40 -13.09
C PRO A 73 -16.73 -51.05 -11.89
N THR A 74 -17.36 -50.24 -11.04
CA THR A 74 -18.14 -50.70 -9.89
C THR A 74 -19.55 -51.06 -10.34
N GLU A 75 -20.03 -52.23 -9.92
CA GLU A 75 -21.40 -52.67 -10.14
C GLU A 75 -22.40 -51.63 -9.58
N PRO A 76 -23.38 -51.14 -10.36
CA PRO A 76 -24.31 -50.14 -9.86
C PRO A 76 -25.18 -50.71 -8.74
N LEU A 77 -25.50 -49.88 -7.73
CA LEU A 77 -26.23 -50.30 -6.51
C LEU A 77 -27.57 -51.01 -6.79
N TYR A 78 -28.20 -50.72 -7.92
CA TYR A 78 -29.46 -51.34 -8.33
C TYR A 78 -29.29 -52.67 -9.08
N ALA A 79 -28.09 -53.06 -9.52
CA ALA A 79 -27.87 -54.32 -10.25
C ALA A 79 -28.18 -55.56 -9.39
N ARG A 80 -28.00 -55.45 -8.08
CA ARG A 80 -28.32 -56.52 -7.12
C ARG A 80 -29.75 -56.48 -6.59
N ARG A 81 -30.56 -55.47 -6.94
CA ARG A 81 -31.96 -55.46 -6.53
C ARG A 81 -32.73 -56.48 -7.35
N ARG A 82 -33.18 -57.54 -6.67
CA ARG A 82 -34.15 -58.50 -7.23
C ARG A 82 -35.40 -57.70 -7.63
N ARG A 83 -35.74 -57.71 -8.91
CA ARG A 83 -37.01 -57.16 -9.39
C ARG A 83 -38.09 -58.14 -8.93
N GLU A 84 -38.84 -57.73 -7.91
CA GLU A 84 -40.10 -58.37 -7.50
C GLU A 84 -41.27 -57.78 -8.27
#